data_AF-A0A3D4DRD5-F1
#
_entry.id   AF-A0A3D4DRD5-F1
#
_cell.length_a   1.000
_cell.length_b   1.000
_cell.length_c   1.000
_cell.angle_alpha   90.00
_cell.angle_beta   90.00
_cell.angle_gamma   90.00
#
_symmetry.space_group_name_H-M   'P 1'
#
loop_
_entity.id
_entity.type
_entity.pdbx_description
1 polymer ?
#
loop_
_entity_poly.entity_id
_entity_poly.type
_entity_poly.pdbx_seq_one_letter_code
_entity_poly.pdbx_strand_id
1 'polypeptide(L)'
;MNRRDFILTTSTGAIFAAGGARAEMAKMQMPWEWTGENGLARFLQVDTAPLENEFEKYPRCPYCGMMRKAWSHSRHLIVYDDDSVDATCSIHCAGISLSLNMDRGPKTIYAGDAGAEAEIKPLVDTAEMTYVINSAQMGTMSKVSKWAYADAAKAEAAAAEAEGAKLVGFDDALREAFAGMAEDTIAIRMRRAEKRAKAAAASE
;
A
#
# COMPACT_ATOMS: atom_id res chain seq x y z
N MET A 1 -22.60 23.52 -20.76
CA MET A 1 -22.73 24.44 -19.62
C MET A 1 -21.62 24.14 -18.62
N ASN A 2 -20.72 25.10 -18.42
CA ASN A 2 -19.46 24.92 -17.70
C ASN A 2 -19.61 25.42 -16.25
N ARG A 3 -18.98 24.74 -15.29
CA ARG A 3 -19.22 24.85 -13.84
C ARG A 3 -18.73 26.15 -13.18
N ARG A 4 -18.44 27.19 -13.96
CA ARG A 4 -17.76 28.41 -13.51
C ARG A 4 -18.66 29.63 -13.36
N ASP A 5 -19.90 29.58 -13.84
CA ASP A 5 -20.77 30.77 -13.87
C ASP A 5 -21.74 30.88 -12.69
N PHE A 6 -21.66 29.99 -11.68
CA PHE A 6 -22.61 29.98 -10.57
C PHE A 6 -22.16 30.79 -9.33
N ILE A 7 -20.93 31.33 -9.30
CA ILE A 7 -20.37 31.90 -8.06
C ILE A 7 -20.46 33.44 -7.96
N LEU A 8 -20.96 34.16 -8.98
CA LEU A 8 -20.81 35.62 -9.02
C LEU A 8 -22.06 36.47 -8.69
N THR A 9 -23.17 35.89 -8.22
CA THR A 9 -24.37 36.69 -7.90
C THR A 9 -25.11 36.21 -6.66
N THR A 10 -24.60 36.55 -5.46
CA THR A 10 -25.39 36.74 -4.22
C THR A 10 -24.55 37.44 -3.14
N SER A 11 -24.08 38.66 -3.44
CA SER A 11 -23.54 39.57 -2.43
C SER A 11 -24.61 40.55 -1.98
N THR A 12 -25.45 40.18 -1.01
CA THR A 12 -26.16 41.17 -0.17
C THR A 12 -26.50 40.59 1.22
N GLY A 13 -25.84 41.12 2.25
CA GLY A 13 -26.39 41.27 3.61
C GLY A 13 -26.39 40.08 4.56
N ALA A 14 -25.40 39.98 5.45
CA ALA A 14 -25.58 39.41 6.80
C ALA A 14 -24.53 39.97 7.79
N ILE A 15 -25.02 40.93 8.56
CA ILE A 15 -24.69 41.35 9.94
C ILE A 15 -23.54 40.58 10.64
N PHE A 16 -22.58 41.36 11.15
CA PHE A 16 -21.56 40.95 12.11
C PHE A 16 -22.18 40.31 13.38
N ALA A 17 -22.01 39.00 13.53
CA ALA A 17 -21.99 38.35 14.83
C ALA A 17 -20.52 37.99 15.16
N ALA A 18 -19.80 38.93 15.77
CA ALA A 18 -18.43 38.74 16.26
C ALA A 18 -18.40 37.91 17.57
N GLY A 19 -19.09 36.77 17.60
CA GLY A 19 -19.18 35.87 18.75
C GLY A 19 -19.07 34.43 18.28
N GLY A 20 -17.84 33.94 18.08
CA GLY A 20 -17.59 32.55 17.69
C GLY A 20 -16.20 32.29 17.13
N ALA A 21 -15.52 33.31 16.61
CA ALA A 21 -14.19 33.16 16.00
C ALA A 21 -13.02 32.97 17.01
N ARG A 22 -13.31 32.63 18.28
CA ARG A 22 -12.29 32.50 19.35
C ARG A 22 -12.11 31.07 19.90
N ALA A 23 -12.84 30.07 19.44
CA ALA A 23 -12.77 28.71 20.00
C ALA A 23 -12.06 27.66 19.12
N GLU A 24 -11.77 27.95 17.85
CA GLU A 24 -11.05 27.01 16.95
C GLU A 24 -9.90 27.69 16.19
N MET A 25 -9.13 28.54 16.87
CA MET A 25 -7.69 28.44 16.61
C MET A 25 -7.28 27.12 17.25
N ALA A 26 -7.49 26.02 16.52
CA ALA A 26 -6.97 24.71 16.85
C ALA A 26 -5.54 24.92 17.34
N LYS A 27 -5.22 24.35 18.51
CA LYS A 27 -3.85 24.32 19.03
C LYS A 27 -2.92 24.06 17.84
N MET A 28 -1.91 24.90 17.65
CA MET A 28 -0.96 24.77 16.56
C MET A 28 -0.23 23.43 16.75
N GLN A 29 -0.81 22.37 16.21
CA GLN A 29 -0.41 20.99 16.35
C GLN A 29 0.44 20.65 15.13
N MET A 30 1.53 19.93 15.35
CA MET A 30 2.41 19.55 14.25
C MET A 30 1.69 18.53 13.35
N PRO A 31 1.97 18.51 12.02
CA PRO A 31 1.30 17.58 11.11
C PRO A 31 1.33 16.12 11.57
N TRP A 32 2.46 15.65 12.10
CA TRP A 32 2.63 14.28 12.61
C TRP A 32 1.83 13.99 13.88
N GLU A 33 1.61 14.99 14.74
CA GLU A 33 0.76 14.83 15.92
C GLU A 33 -0.70 14.65 15.49
N TRP A 34 -1.15 15.44 14.50
CA TRP A 34 -2.50 15.31 13.96
C TRP A 34 -2.72 13.97 13.26
N THR A 35 -1.76 13.52 12.45
CA THR A 35 -1.84 12.23 11.75
C THR A 35 -1.70 11.06 12.71
N GLY A 36 -0.99 11.18 13.83
CA GLY A 36 -1.00 10.19 14.91
C GLY A 36 -2.39 9.97 15.51
N GLU A 37 -3.13 11.05 15.76
CA GLU A 37 -4.47 10.99 16.38
C GLU A 37 -5.58 10.65 15.36
N ASN A 38 -5.49 11.21 14.15
CA ASN A 38 -6.58 11.23 13.17
C ASN A 38 -6.24 10.52 11.85
N GLY A 39 -5.00 10.09 11.65
CA GLY A 39 -4.54 9.53 10.40
C GLY A 39 -5.16 8.17 10.07
N LEU A 40 -5.19 7.86 8.77
CA LEU A 40 -5.72 6.59 8.26
C LEU A 40 -4.91 5.37 8.70
N ALA A 41 -3.65 5.57 9.10
CA ALA A 41 -2.73 4.54 9.57
C ALA A 41 -2.56 4.51 11.11
N ARG A 42 -3.48 5.09 11.88
CA ARG A 42 -3.46 4.99 13.36
C ARG A 42 -3.75 3.58 13.91
N PHE A 43 -4.12 2.65 13.03
CA PHE A 43 -4.38 1.25 13.40
C PHE A 43 -3.09 0.40 13.52
N LEU A 44 -1.95 0.94 13.07
CA LEU A 44 -0.68 0.22 13.15
C LEU A 44 -0.31 -0.05 14.61
N GLN A 45 0.13 -1.27 14.88
CA GLN A 45 0.51 -1.72 16.21
C GLN A 45 2.02 -1.64 16.35
N VAL A 46 2.51 -1.24 17.54
CA VAL A 46 3.93 -1.31 17.88
C VAL A 46 4.29 -2.76 18.18
N ASP A 47 5.35 -3.26 17.55
CA ASP A 47 5.81 -4.64 17.71
C ASP A 47 7.31 -4.75 17.45
N THR A 48 8.06 -5.03 18.52
CA THR A 48 9.52 -5.15 18.49
C THR A 48 10.01 -6.51 17.97
N ALA A 49 9.11 -7.49 17.78
CA ALA A 49 9.41 -8.83 17.27
C ALA A 49 8.51 -9.20 16.07
N PRO A 50 8.48 -8.39 15.01
CA PRO A 50 7.41 -8.42 14.00
C PRO A 50 7.40 -9.69 13.14
N LEU A 51 8.53 -10.41 13.07
CA LEU A 51 8.66 -11.67 12.33
C LEU A 51 8.08 -12.88 13.08
N GLU A 52 7.97 -12.83 14.41
CA GLU A 52 7.46 -13.93 15.21
C GLU A 52 5.95 -14.05 15.07
N ASN A 53 5.43 -15.20 14.60
CA ASN A 53 3.99 -15.43 14.42
C ASN A 53 3.27 -14.34 13.61
N GLU A 54 3.93 -13.80 12.58
CA GLU A 54 3.43 -12.63 11.82
C GLU A 54 2.04 -12.81 11.20
N PHE A 55 1.63 -14.05 10.90
CA PHE A 55 0.29 -14.33 10.35
C PHE A 55 -0.80 -14.37 11.40
N GLU A 56 -0.47 -14.60 12.68
CA GLU A 56 -1.43 -14.49 13.78
C GLU A 56 -1.67 -13.03 14.12
N LYS A 57 -0.59 -12.24 14.18
CA LYS A 57 -0.63 -10.80 14.43
C LYS A 57 -1.23 -10.03 13.26
N TYR A 58 -0.83 -10.40 12.03
CA TYR A 58 -1.18 -9.69 10.80
C TYR A 58 -1.67 -10.64 9.70
N PRO A 59 -2.88 -11.24 9.84
CA PRO A 59 -3.38 -12.26 8.92
C PRO A 59 -3.77 -11.70 7.54
N ARG A 60 -4.20 -10.44 7.48
CA ARG A 60 -4.73 -9.79 6.28
C ARG A 60 -4.10 -8.43 6.04
N CYS A 61 -3.94 -8.08 4.77
CA CYS A 61 -3.53 -6.75 4.37
C CYS A 61 -4.62 -5.73 4.77
N PRO A 62 -4.28 -4.64 5.49
CA PRO A 62 -5.26 -3.67 5.97
C PRO A 62 -5.89 -2.86 4.82
N TYR A 63 -5.20 -2.73 3.68
CA TYR A 63 -5.66 -1.91 2.55
C TYR A 63 -6.62 -2.64 1.60
N CYS A 64 -6.42 -3.94 1.38
CA CYS A 64 -7.21 -4.68 0.39
C CYS A 64 -7.93 -5.90 0.95
N GLY A 65 -7.62 -6.32 2.18
CA GLY A 65 -8.23 -7.48 2.85
C GLY A 65 -7.71 -8.84 2.38
N MET A 66 -6.71 -8.91 1.49
CA MET A 66 -6.13 -10.19 1.04
C MET A 66 -5.39 -10.90 2.18
N MET A 67 -5.48 -12.23 2.21
CA MET A 67 -4.81 -13.07 3.21
C MET A 67 -3.31 -13.10 2.96
N ARG A 68 -2.50 -12.59 3.89
CA ARG A 68 -1.04 -12.45 3.66
C ARG A 68 -0.35 -13.78 3.47
N LYS A 69 -0.78 -14.83 4.18
CA LYS A 69 -0.25 -16.19 4.03
C LYS A 69 -0.46 -16.76 2.63
N ALA A 70 -1.63 -16.49 2.00
CA ALA A 70 -1.92 -16.95 0.64
C ALA A 70 -1.15 -16.18 -0.45
N TRP A 71 -0.68 -14.97 -0.13
CA TRP A 71 0.12 -14.12 -1.02
C TRP A 71 1.53 -13.97 -0.47
N SER A 72 2.07 -15.05 0.09
CA SER A 72 3.37 -15.06 0.77
C SER A 72 4.51 -14.57 -0.15
N HIS A 73 4.48 -14.91 -1.43
CA HIS A 73 5.51 -14.55 -2.42
C HIS A 73 5.56 -13.07 -2.82
N SER A 74 4.54 -12.28 -2.53
CA SER A 74 4.47 -10.87 -2.92
C SER A 74 4.28 -9.92 -1.74
N ARG A 75 4.04 -10.45 -0.54
CA ARG A 75 3.78 -9.68 0.68
C ARG A 75 4.97 -8.85 1.11
N HIS A 76 4.68 -7.77 1.83
CA HIS A 76 5.65 -6.95 2.53
C HIS A 76 5.29 -6.85 4.02
N LEU A 77 6.31 -6.61 4.84
CA LEU A 77 6.18 -6.25 6.25
C LEU A 77 7.06 -5.02 6.48
N ILE A 78 6.43 -3.87 6.68
CA ILE A 78 7.13 -2.60 6.90
C ILE A 78 7.20 -2.38 8.40
N VAL A 79 8.41 -2.19 8.91
CA VAL A 79 8.66 -1.77 10.30
C VAL A 79 9.12 -0.33 10.24
N TYR A 80 8.41 0.56 10.92
CA TYR A 80 8.75 1.97 11.02
C TYR A 80 9.72 2.25 12.18
N ASP A 81 10.27 3.45 12.21
CA ASP A 81 11.20 3.95 13.23
C ASP A 81 10.63 3.95 14.65
N ASP A 82 9.32 4.14 14.80
CA ASP A 82 8.56 4.03 16.05
C ASP A 82 8.19 2.59 16.43
N ASP A 83 8.76 1.59 15.75
CA ASP A 83 8.45 0.15 15.85
C ASP A 83 6.98 -0.19 15.50
N SER A 84 6.22 0.73 14.91
CA SER A 84 4.92 0.39 14.33
C SER A 84 5.07 -0.45 13.07
N VAL A 85 4.16 -1.39 12.88
CA VAL A 85 4.27 -2.41 11.83
C VAL A 85 3.07 -2.37 10.91
N ASP A 86 3.34 -2.29 9.60
CA ASP A 86 2.35 -2.42 8.55
C ASP A 86 2.60 -3.63 7.67
N ALA A 87 1.69 -4.60 7.75
CA ALA A 87 1.79 -5.87 7.07
C ALA A 87 0.88 -5.85 5.83
N THR A 88 1.47 -5.83 4.64
CA THR A 88 0.74 -5.71 3.37
C THR A 88 0.85 -6.99 2.55
N CYS A 89 -0.01 -7.16 1.54
CA CYS A 89 0.01 -8.36 0.68
C CYS A 89 0.80 -8.19 -0.63
N SER A 90 1.28 -6.99 -0.94
CA SER A 90 1.91 -6.66 -2.23
C SER A 90 2.66 -5.34 -2.14
N ILE A 91 3.64 -5.14 -3.03
CA ILE A 91 4.30 -3.84 -3.18
C ILE A 91 3.32 -2.71 -3.56
N HIS A 92 2.22 -3.02 -4.24
CA HIS A 92 1.15 -2.05 -4.50
C HIS A 92 0.55 -1.53 -3.18
N CYS A 93 0.25 -2.43 -2.24
CA CYS A 93 -0.27 -2.05 -0.93
C CYS A 93 0.82 -1.46 -0.01
N ALA A 94 2.08 -1.89 -0.18
CA ALA A 94 3.23 -1.25 0.48
C ALA A 94 3.38 0.22 0.05
N GLY A 95 3.19 0.52 -1.25
CA GLY A 95 3.20 1.91 -1.75
C GLY A 95 2.11 2.78 -1.12
N ILE A 96 0.92 2.22 -0.87
CA ILE A 96 -0.15 2.90 -0.12
C ILE A 96 0.30 3.18 1.32
N SER A 97 0.87 2.19 2.00
CA SER A 97 1.40 2.35 3.36
C SER A 97 2.40 3.50 3.45
N LEU A 98 3.40 3.48 2.57
CA LEU A 98 4.47 4.49 2.54
C LEU A 98 3.92 5.89 2.20
N SER A 99 2.88 5.97 1.35
CA SER A 99 2.22 7.25 1.04
C SER A 99 1.35 7.79 2.17
N LEU A 100 0.84 6.92 3.05
CA LEU A 100 0.00 7.31 4.19
C LEU A 100 0.83 7.62 5.44
N ASN A 101 2.02 7.04 5.58
CA ASN A 101 2.89 7.16 6.75
C ASN A 101 4.12 8.05 6.46
N MET A 102 3.91 9.23 5.88
CA MET A 102 5.01 10.13 5.47
C MET A 102 5.88 10.63 6.62
N ASP A 103 5.32 10.70 7.83
CA ASP A 103 6.01 11.15 9.04
C ASP A 103 6.75 10.01 9.78
N ARG A 104 6.60 8.76 9.33
CA ARG A 104 7.28 7.58 9.91
C ARG A 104 8.33 7.07 8.93
N GLY A 105 9.60 7.12 9.32
CA GLY A 105 10.68 6.57 8.51
C GLY A 105 10.63 5.03 8.52
N PRO A 106 10.71 4.34 7.36
CA PRO A 106 10.88 2.89 7.37
C PRO A 106 12.22 2.52 8.02
N LYS A 107 12.18 1.74 9.11
CA LYS A 107 13.35 1.15 9.78
C LYS A 107 13.84 -0.07 9.04
N THR A 108 12.92 -0.94 8.62
CA THR A 108 13.21 -2.11 7.78
C THR A 108 11.97 -2.48 6.98
N ILE A 109 12.15 -2.82 5.71
CA ILE A 109 11.07 -3.33 4.87
C ILE A 109 11.45 -4.74 4.47
N TYR A 110 10.63 -5.72 4.86
CA TYR A 110 10.79 -7.10 4.42
C TYR A 110 9.86 -7.41 3.26
N ALA A 111 10.28 -8.31 2.38
CA ALA A 111 9.42 -8.90 1.36
C ALA A 111 9.51 -10.43 1.37
N GLY A 112 8.44 -11.08 0.91
CA GLY A 112 8.47 -12.52 0.68
C GLY A 112 9.42 -12.88 -0.46
N ASP A 113 10.34 -13.82 -0.21
CA ASP A 113 11.23 -14.34 -1.24
C ASP A 113 10.48 -15.25 -2.22
N ALA A 114 10.12 -14.72 -3.39
CA ALA A 114 9.40 -15.44 -4.43
C ALA A 114 10.21 -16.63 -4.97
N GLY A 115 11.54 -16.58 -4.87
CA GLY A 115 12.45 -17.65 -5.28
C GLY A 115 12.60 -18.78 -4.26
N ALA A 116 12.09 -18.65 -3.03
CA ALA A 116 12.24 -19.71 -2.03
C ALA A 116 11.41 -20.95 -2.37
N GLU A 117 11.89 -22.14 -2.04
CA GLU A 117 11.16 -23.40 -2.27
C GLU A 117 10.02 -23.62 -1.26
N ALA A 118 10.08 -22.94 -0.11
CA ALA A 118 9.07 -23.07 0.94
C ALA A 118 7.66 -22.71 0.42
N GLU A 119 6.63 -23.43 0.88
CA GLU A 119 5.23 -23.11 0.55
C GLU A 119 4.88 -21.68 1.01
N ILE A 120 5.30 -21.35 2.22
CA ILE A 120 5.22 -19.99 2.76
C ILE A 120 6.58 -19.33 2.57
N LYS A 121 6.63 -18.34 1.66
CA LYS A 121 7.87 -17.65 1.34
C LYS A 121 8.43 -16.94 2.59
N PRO A 122 9.72 -17.11 2.93
CA PRO A 122 10.32 -16.41 4.06
C PRO A 122 10.38 -14.91 3.78
N LEU A 123 10.38 -14.11 4.84
CA LEU A 123 10.61 -12.67 4.75
C LEU A 123 12.11 -12.39 4.76
N VAL A 124 12.57 -11.57 3.83
CA VAL A 124 13.97 -11.10 3.71
C VAL A 124 13.96 -9.59 3.58
N ASP A 125 14.99 -8.92 4.09
CA ASP A 125 15.13 -7.47 3.98
C ASP A 125 15.23 -7.06 2.50
N THR A 126 14.35 -6.16 2.07
CA THR A 126 14.30 -5.68 0.69
C THR A 126 15.55 -4.94 0.26
N ALA A 127 16.37 -4.44 1.20
CA ALA A 127 17.67 -3.84 0.89
C ALA A 127 18.63 -4.83 0.20
N GLU A 128 18.47 -6.13 0.49
CA GLU A 128 19.32 -7.21 -0.03
C GLU A 128 18.65 -8.00 -1.17
N MET A 129 17.48 -7.56 -1.64
CA MET A 129 16.69 -8.31 -2.63
C MET A 129 16.73 -7.68 -4.01
N THR A 130 16.60 -8.54 -5.02
CA THR A 130 16.38 -8.12 -6.41
C THR A 130 14.92 -8.31 -6.78
N TYR A 131 14.31 -7.29 -7.36
CA TYR A 131 12.95 -7.33 -7.89
C TYR A 131 12.97 -7.63 -9.39
N VAL A 132 12.14 -8.58 -9.81
CA VAL A 132 11.86 -8.85 -11.22
C VAL A 132 10.55 -8.16 -11.57
N ILE A 133 10.64 -7.13 -12.42
CA ILE A 133 9.48 -6.49 -13.05
C ILE A 133 9.15 -7.28 -14.31
N ASN A 134 7.96 -7.88 -14.38
CA ASN A 134 7.50 -8.65 -15.52
C ASN A 134 6.11 -8.19 -15.96
N SER A 135 6.03 -7.54 -17.12
CA SER A 135 4.76 -7.03 -17.69
C SER A 135 3.90 -8.10 -18.35
N ALA A 136 4.47 -9.26 -18.69
CA ALA A 136 3.73 -10.40 -19.23
C ALA A 136 3.01 -11.20 -18.13
N GLN A 137 3.34 -10.95 -16.86
CA GLN A 137 2.75 -11.63 -15.71
C GLN A 137 1.96 -10.67 -14.83
N MET A 138 0.76 -11.09 -14.44
CA MET A 138 -0.07 -10.34 -13.50
C MET A 138 0.54 -10.34 -12.10
N GLY A 139 0.64 -9.15 -11.51
CA GLY A 139 1.09 -8.97 -10.14
C GLY A 139 -0.04 -9.13 -9.11
N THR A 140 0.35 -9.21 -7.83
CA THR A 140 -0.64 -9.11 -6.74
C THR A 140 -1.12 -7.66 -6.63
N MET A 141 -2.42 -7.45 -6.84
CA MET A 141 -3.04 -6.11 -6.91
C MET A 141 -2.50 -5.21 -8.03
N SER A 142 -1.83 -5.77 -9.04
CA SER A 142 -1.24 -5.00 -10.14
C SER A 142 -1.31 -5.72 -11.48
N LYS A 143 -1.37 -4.97 -12.60
CA LYS A 143 -1.24 -5.52 -13.96
C LYS A 143 0.15 -6.08 -14.25
N VAL A 144 1.18 -5.55 -13.59
CA VAL A 144 2.60 -5.90 -13.81
C VAL A 144 3.17 -6.54 -12.56
N SER A 145 3.76 -7.72 -12.70
CA SER A 145 4.43 -8.44 -11.62
C SER A 145 5.71 -7.72 -11.18
N LYS A 146 6.00 -7.77 -9.88
CA LYS A 146 7.09 -7.06 -9.18
C LYS A 146 7.56 -7.94 -8.00
N TRP A 147 8.00 -9.15 -8.30
CA TRP A 147 8.33 -10.14 -7.27
C TRP A 147 9.77 -9.97 -6.79
N ALA A 148 9.96 -10.15 -5.48
CA ALA A 148 11.25 -9.98 -4.82
C ALA A 148 11.95 -11.33 -4.68
N TYR A 149 13.26 -11.35 -4.89
CA TYR A 149 14.10 -12.54 -4.82
C TYR A 149 15.28 -12.24 -3.92
N ALA A 150 15.52 -13.09 -2.92
CA ALA A 150 16.71 -12.98 -2.06
C ALA A 150 17.97 -13.51 -2.76
N ASP A 151 17.80 -14.49 -3.65
CA ASP A 151 18.88 -15.04 -4.47
C ASP A 151 18.91 -14.36 -5.85
N ALA A 152 20.01 -13.68 -6.15
CA ALA A 152 20.20 -12.98 -7.42
C ALA A 152 20.14 -13.94 -8.63
N ALA A 153 20.67 -15.16 -8.52
CA ALA A 153 20.64 -16.13 -9.61
C ALA A 153 19.20 -16.59 -9.89
N LYS A 154 18.35 -16.69 -8.86
CA LYS A 154 16.91 -16.97 -9.05
C LYS A 154 16.18 -15.80 -9.67
N ALA A 155 16.56 -14.57 -9.32
CA ALA A 155 16.01 -13.37 -9.96
C ALA A 155 16.36 -13.34 -11.47
N GLU A 156 17.63 -13.59 -11.81
CA GLU A 156 18.11 -13.66 -13.19
C GLU A 156 17.40 -14.76 -13.99
N ALA A 157 17.25 -15.95 -13.41
CA ALA A 157 16.50 -17.04 -14.03
C ALA A 157 15.04 -16.65 -14.31
N ALA A 158 14.36 -16.06 -13.32
CA ALA A 158 12.98 -15.60 -13.49
C ALA A 158 12.84 -14.48 -14.53
N ALA A 159 13.83 -13.59 -14.64
CA ALA A 159 13.85 -12.56 -15.68
C ALA A 159 14.13 -13.15 -17.07
N ALA A 160 14.98 -14.18 -17.18
CA ALA A 160 15.28 -14.84 -18.45
C ALA A 160 14.06 -15.56 -19.06
N GLU A 161 13.09 -15.97 -18.24
CA GLU A 161 11.82 -16.57 -18.68
C GLU A 161 10.81 -15.55 -19.24
N ALA A 162 11.07 -14.25 -19.09
CA ALA A 162 10.12 -13.20 -19.41
C ALA A 162 10.74 -12.12 -20.30
N GLU A 163 10.30 -12.07 -21.57
CA GLU A 163 10.75 -11.05 -22.51
C GLU A 163 10.46 -9.64 -21.99
N GLY A 164 11.50 -8.81 -21.93
CA GLY A 164 11.41 -7.43 -21.43
C GLY A 164 11.36 -7.30 -19.91
N ALA A 165 11.58 -8.37 -19.14
CA ALA A 165 11.70 -8.28 -17.70
C ALA A 165 12.89 -7.41 -17.27
N LYS A 166 12.74 -6.71 -16.15
CA LYS A 166 13.77 -5.84 -15.58
C LYS A 166 14.14 -6.31 -14.19
N LEU A 167 15.44 -6.39 -13.93
CA LEU A 167 16.01 -6.61 -12.59
C LEU A 167 16.29 -5.25 -11.97
N VAL A 168 15.67 -4.97 -10.82
CA VAL A 168 15.78 -3.67 -10.14
C VAL A 168 15.84 -3.84 -8.63
N GLY A 169 16.23 -2.79 -7.90
CA GLY A 169 16.12 -2.73 -6.44
C GLY A 169 14.71 -2.35 -5.97
N PHE A 170 14.51 -2.32 -4.65
CA PHE A 170 13.23 -1.97 -4.03
C PHE A 170 12.66 -0.61 -4.51
N ASP A 171 13.49 0.44 -4.52
CA ASP A 171 13.04 1.79 -4.86
C ASP A 171 12.48 1.90 -6.29
N ASP A 172 13.12 1.23 -7.25
CA ASP A 172 12.64 1.20 -8.63
C ASP A 172 11.38 0.36 -8.79
N ALA A 173 11.28 -0.77 -8.07
CA ALA A 173 10.06 -1.54 -8.02
C ALA A 173 8.90 -0.75 -7.39
N LEU A 174 9.19 0.07 -6.38
CA LEU A 174 8.23 0.97 -5.74
C LEU A 174 7.80 2.09 -6.70
N ARG A 175 8.73 2.70 -7.44
CA ARG A 175 8.41 3.68 -8.50
C ARG A 175 7.46 3.08 -9.55
N GLU A 176 7.74 1.86 -10.00
CA GLU A 176 6.86 1.16 -10.95
C GLU A 176 5.48 0.85 -10.31
N ALA A 177 5.43 0.52 -9.02
CA ALA A 177 4.18 0.33 -8.30
C ALA A 177 3.35 1.61 -8.26
N PHE A 178 3.96 2.77 -8.01
CA PHE A 178 3.28 4.07 -8.06
C PHE A 178 2.81 4.43 -9.48
N ALA A 179 3.67 4.25 -10.48
CA ALA A 179 3.34 4.56 -11.87
C ALA A 179 2.12 3.78 -12.38
N GLY A 180 1.98 2.50 -11.99
CA GLY A 180 0.84 1.66 -12.36
C GLY A 180 -0.40 1.79 -11.46
N MET A 181 -0.30 2.43 -10.30
CA MET A 181 -1.30 2.35 -9.22
C MET A 181 -2.69 2.85 -9.64
N ALA A 182 -2.76 3.90 -10.45
CA ALA A 182 -4.02 4.47 -10.93
C ALA A 182 -4.79 3.46 -11.80
N GLU A 183 -4.10 2.86 -12.77
CA GLU A 183 -4.64 1.84 -13.67
C GLU A 183 -5.05 0.58 -12.92
N ASP A 184 -4.23 0.16 -11.97
CA ASP A 184 -4.53 -0.96 -11.08
C ASP A 184 -5.81 -0.69 -10.28
N THR A 185 -5.93 0.50 -9.69
CA THR A 185 -7.08 0.92 -8.89
C THR A 185 -8.38 0.90 -9.70
N ILE A 186 -8.35 1.44 -10.92
CA ILE A 186 -9.51 1.42 -11.83
C ILE A 186 -9.96 -0.02 -12.08
N ALA A 187 -9.03 -0.89 -12.49
CA ALA A 187 -9.33 -2.29 -12.79
C ALA A 187 -9.82 -3.07 -11.55
N ILE A 188 -9.22 -2.83 -10.38
CA ILE A 188 -9.64 -3.45 -9.10
C ILE A 188 -11.07 -3.06 -8.76
N ARG A 189 -11.42 -1.77 -8.87
CA ARG A 189 -12.76 -1.26 -8.56
C ARG A 189 -13.81 -1.86 -9.48
N MET A 190 -13.54 -1.94 -10.78
CA MET A 190 -14.42 -2.60 -11.75
C MET A 190 -14.67 -4.07 -11.37
N ARG A 191 -13.60 -4.86 -11.19
CA ARG A 191 -13.72 -6.27 -10.80
C ARG A 191 -14.46 -6.48 -9.48
N ARG A 192 -14.26 -5.59 -8.49
CA ARG A 192 -14.97 -5.66 -7.21
C ARG A 192 -16.46 -5.32 -7.36
N ALA A 193 -16.80 -4.33 -8.17
CA ALA A 193 -18.20 -3.99 -8.45
C ALA A 193 -18.93 -5.16 -9.12
N GLU A 194 -18.32 -5.78 -10.13
CA GLU A 194 -18.87 -6.97 -10.80
C GLU A 194 -19.07 -8.14 -9.84
N LYS A 195 -18.09 -8.43 -8.97
CA LYS A 195 -18.22 -9.50 -7.98
C LYS A 195 -19.35 -9.25 -6.99
N ARG A 196 -19.54 -8.00 -6.54
CA ARG A 196 -20.67 -7.66 -5.64
C ARG A 196 -22.01 -7.79 -6.34
N ALA A 197 -22.12 -7.34 -7.58
CA ALA A 197 -23.34 -7.48 -8.36
C ALA A 197 -23.72 -8.96 -8.56
N LYS A 198 -22.74 -9.81 -8.90
CA LYS A 198 -22.95 -11.27 -9.02
C LYS A 198 -23.38 -11.90 -7.68
N ALA A 199 -22.76 -11.50 -6.57
CA ALA A 199 -23.12 -12.02 -5.26
C ALA A 199 -24.54 -11.62 -4.84
N ALA A 200 -24.95 -10.36 -5.11
CA ALA A 200 -26.31 -9.90 -4.85
C ALA A 200 -27.35 -10.67 -5.68
N ALA A 201 -27.09 -10.85 -6.98
CA ALA A 201 -27.98 -11.61 -7.88
C ALA A 201 -28.05 -13.11 -7.54
N ALA A 202 -27.04 -13.68 -6.88
CA ALA A 202 -27.05 -15.07 -6.44
C ALA A 202 -27.73 -15.28 -5.08
N SER A 203 -28.04 -14.19 -4.36
CA SER A 203 -28.76 -14.20 -3.08
C SER A 203 -30.26 -13.89 -3.21
N GLU A 204 -30.71 -13.59 -4.43
CA GLU A 204 -32.12 -13.43 -4.81
C GLU A 204 -32.67 -14.75 -5.39
#